data_AF-A0A7X9CFQ0-F1
#
_entry.id   AF-A0A7X9CFQ0-F1
#
_cell.length_a   1.000
_cell.length_b   1.000
_cell.length_c   1.000
_cell.angle_alpha   90.00
_cell.angle_beta   90.00
_cell.angle_gamma   90.00
#
_symmetry.space_group_name_H-M   'P 1'
#
loop_
_entity.id
_entity.type
_entity.pdbx_description
1 polymer ?
#
loop_
_entity_poly.entity_id
_entity_poly.type
_entity_poly.pdbx_seq_one_letter_code
_entity_poly.pdbx_strand_id
1 'polypeptide(L)'
;MKRKLGSMMLILVLVVLAVTGCGGKDNDNTGKTDDVVAGDLQDGSYLVKMPVSDHGNYAMAKMDISSGEISSFEYMEILANTGEEKNESNYNYPEGLEVIKNLNEQFNEKKDLGEMNFDAVSGATHTKENFKDVVNELLAKASKGEKYEAVYKDGEYTEDAAEGSHGWKAGVKVIIKDGQIVGIDYYELAEEDMESNKVVFDEDKKPVTESDGKPKTEPVNVKAGDRKSVENYAYLDSFDVVKGVQKLIIDNNGTEDLNLDGISGATNTRDTMMELVSKALESAK
;
A
#
# COMPACT_ATOMS: atom_id res chain seq x y z
N MET A 1 -17.05 -34.68 -68.63
CA MET A 1 -17.27 -33.94 -67.38
C MET A 1 -16.16 -32.90 -67.23
N LYS A 2 -16.54 -31.62 -67.00
CA LYS A 2 -15.85 -30.47 -66.36
C LYS A 2 -14.30 -30.43 -66.41
N ARG A 3 -13.63 -29.53 -67.16
CA ARG A 3 -13.15 -28.15 -66.77
C ARG A 3 -12.54 -28.09 -65.35
N LYS A 4 -11.43 -27.40 -65.01
CA LYS A 4 -10.26 -26.71 -65.63
C LYS A 4 -9.51 -26.09 -64.40
N LEU A 5 -8.20 -25.77 -64.52
CA LEU A 5 -7.36 -24.88 -63.64
C LEU A 5 -7.04 -25.39 -62.22
N GLY A 6 -5.91 -25.05 -61.57
CA GLY A 6 -4.78 -24.13 -61.81
C GLY A 6 -3.65 -24.47 -60.80
N SER A 7 -2.37 -24.42 -61.19
CA SER A 7 -1.41 -23.31 -61.02
C SER A 7 -1.12 -22.86 -59.58
N MET A 8 0.19 -22.81 -59.29
CA MET A 8 0.89 -21.93 -58.34
C MET A 8 0.99 -22.41 -56.88
N MET A 9 2.17 -22.93 -56.50
CA MET A 9 2.69 -22.71 -55.15
C MET A 9 4.21 -22.56 -55.19
N LEU A 10 4.63 -21.33 -54.91
CA LEU A 10 5.99 -20.86 -54.70
C LEU A 10 6.32 -21.14 -53.23
N ILE A 11 7.34 -21.94 -52.93
CA ILE A 11 7.94 -21.99 -51.58
C ILE A 11 9.42 -21.67 -51.75
N LEU A 12 9.75 -20.42 -51.42
CA LEU A 12 11.10 -19.89 -51.33
C LEU A 12 11.62 -20.18 -49.92
N VAL A 13 12.70 -20.95 -49.82
CA VAL A 13 13.49 -21.17 -48.60
C VAL A 13 14.61 -20.13 -48.56
N LEU A 14 14.75 -19.40 -47.43
CA LEU A 14 15.88 -18.51 -47.11
C LEU A 14 15.99 -18.40 -45.58
N VAL A 15 16.86 -19.18 -44.92
CA VAL A 15 18.27 -18.92 -44.52
C VAL A 15 18.44 -17.92 -43.36
N VAL A 16 18.66 -18.50 -42.17
CA VAL A 16 19.64 -18.22 -41.08
C VAL A 16 20.17 -16.80 -40.86
N LEU A 17 20.24 -16.37 -39.59
CA LEU A 17 21.33 -15.65 -38.85
C LEU A 17 20.73 -15.14 -37.51
N ALA A 18 21.38 -14.98 -36.36
CA ALA A 18 22.60 -15.49 -35.73
C ALA A 18 22.41 -15.16 -34.24
N VAL A 19 22.61 -16.11 -33.32
CA VAL A 19 22.62 -15.82 -31.88
C VAL A 19 24.06 -15.53 -31.47
N THR A 20 24.38 -14.27 -31.23
CA THR A 20 25.60 -13.86 -30.50
C THR A 20 25.20 -13.47 -29.09
N GLY A 21 25.64 -14.27 -28.13
CA GLY A 21 25.60 -13.95 -26.71
C GLY A 21 26.87 -13.26 -26.22
N CYS A 22 26.71 -12.51 -25.14
CA CYS A 22 27.63 -12.15 -24.03
C CYS A 22 26.79 -11.17 -23.17
N GLY A 23 26.58 -11.30 -21.86
CA GLY A 23 27.44 -11.79 -20.79
C GLY A 23 27.89 -10.59 -19.96
N GLY A 24 27.25 -10.35 -18.81
CA GLY A 24 27.67 -9.33 -17.82
C GLY A 24 26.55 -8.90 -16.88
N LYS A 25 26.58 -9.40 -15.64
CA LYS A 25 25.80 -8.89 -14.49
C LYS A 25 26.45 -7.59 -14.02
N ASP A 26 25.67 -6.53 -13.92
CA ASP A 26 25.84 -5.46 -12.94
C ASP A 26 24.45 -4.99 -12.51
N ASN A 27 24.19 -5.12 -11.21
CA ASN A 27 23.00 -4.62 -10.52
C ASN A 27 23.18 -3.12 -10.32
N ASP A 28 22.53 -2.30 -11.14
CA ASP A 28 22.29 -0.89 -10.85
C ASP A 28 20.79 -0.63 -11.00
N ASN A 29 20.09 -0.63 -9.87
CA ASN A 29 18.65 -0.40 -9.81
C ASN A 29 18.37 1.10 -9.79
N THR A 30 18.61 1.75 -10.92
CA THR A 30 18.02 3.05 -11.26
C THR A 30 17.20 2.84 -12.51
N GLY A 31 15.96 2.40 -12.31
CA GLY A 31 14.97 2.22 -13.36
C GLY A 31 14.67 3.58 -14.00
N LYS A 32 15.32 3.84 -15.13
CA LYS A 32 14.88 4.85 -16.08
C LYS A 32 13.56 4.34 -16.66
N THR A 33 12.45 4.97 -16.26
CA THR A 33 11.14 4.75 -16.85
C THR A 33 11.18 5.30 -18.28
N ASP A 34 11.32 4.39 -19.25
CA ASP A 34 11.02 4.72 -20.64
C ASP A 34 9.51 5.01 -20.72
N ASP A 35 9.15 6.19 -21.23
CA ASP A 35 7.76 6.56 -21.51
C ASP A 35 7.08 5.42 -22.29
N VAL A 36 6.08 4.80 -21.69
CA VAL A 36 5.38 3.68 -22.31
C VAL A 36 4.63 4.23 -23.52
N VAL A 37 5.04 3.83 -24.72
CA VAL A 37 4.30 4.11 -25.96
C VAL A 37 2.94 3.43 -25.82
N ALA A 38 1.89 4.21 -25.64
CA ALA A 38 0.52 3.74 -25.54
C ALA A 38 0.17 2.90 -26.79
N GLY A 39 0.17 1.57 -26.64
CA GLY A 39 -0.63 0.72 -27.51
C GLY A 39 -2.11 0.99 -27.26
N ASP A 40 -2.98 0.55 -28.18
CA ASP A 40 -4.44 0.69 -28.04
C ASP A 40 -4.89 0.27 -26.63
N LEU A 41 -5.44 1.21 -25.85
CA LEU A 41 -5.86 0.97 -24.47
C LEU A 41 -7.10 0.08 -24.45
N GLN A 42 -7.10 -0.95 -23.61
CA GLN A 42 -8.24 -1.88 -23.55
C GLN A 42 -9.31 -1.37 -22.57
N ASP A 43 -10.57 -1.44 -22.99
CA ASP A 43 -11.71 -1.08 -22.14
C ASP A 43 -11.77 -1.90 -20.85
N GLY A 44 -12.04 -1.25 -19.73
CA GLY A 44 -12.13 -1.87 -18.41
C GLY A 44 -11.76 -0.92 -17.28
N SER A 45 -11.86 -1.44 -16.06
CA SER A 45 -11.42 -0.75 -14.84
C SER A 45 -10.03 -1.25 -14.46
N TYR A 46 -9.19 -0.32 -14.01
CA TYR A 46 -7.81 -0.57 -13.62
C TYR A 46 -7.53 0.11 -12.28
N LEU A 47 -6.70 -0.52 -11.45
CA LEU A 47 -6.35 -0.05 -10.13
C LEU A 47 -4.88 -0.36 -9.88
N VAL A 48 -4.17 0.62 -9.32
CA VAL A 48 -2.79 0.48 -8.84
C VAL A 48 -2.74 0.97 -7.40
N LYS A 49 -2.10 0.18 -6.54
CA LYS A 49 -1.86 0.49 -5.13
C LYS A 49 -0.36 0.37 -4.86
N MET A 50 0.27 1.47 -4.47
CA MET A 50 1.69 1.48 -4.09
C MET A 50 1.87 0.87 -2.70
N PRO A 51 3.07 0.33 -2.38
CA PRO A 51 3.37 -0.14 -1.03
C PRO A 51 3.24 0.95 0.04
N VAL A 52 2.87 0.56 1.26
CA VAL A 52 2.85 1.47 2.43
C VAL A 52 4.24 2.05 2.69
N SER A 53 4.36 3.37 2.72
CA SER A 53 5.64 4.04 3.05
C SER A 53 5.98 3.91 4.53
N ASP A 54 7.23 4.23 4.88
CA ASP A 54 7.69 4.33 6.28
C ASP A 54 6.92 5.39 7.10
N HIS A 55 6.22 6.30 6.41
CA HIS A 55 5.33 7.29 7.01
C HIS A 55 3.88 6.81 7.18
N GLY A 56 3.60 5.51 6.98
CA GLY A 56 2.29 4.91 7.21
C GLY A 56 1.22 5.36 6.23
N ASN A 57 1.61 5.79 5.03
CA ASN A 57 0.69 6.18 3.96
C ASN A 57 1.17 5.67 2.59
N TYR A 58 0.27 5.57 1.63
CA TYR A 58 0.58 5.11 0.27
C TYR A 58 -0.31 5.78 -0.76
N ALA A 59 0.13 5.76 -2.01
CA ALA A 59 -0.65 6.21 -3.15
C ALA A 59 -1.49 5.06 -3.73
N MET A 60 -2.69 5.40 -4.21
CA MET A 60 -3.57 4.50 -4.92
C MET A 60 -4.27 5.28 -6.03
N ALA A 61 -4.47 4.65 -7.18
CA ALA A 61 -5.18 5.27 -8.29
C ALA A 61 -6.09 4.29 -9.01
N LYS A 62 -7.20 4.82 -9.52
CA LYS A 62 -8.23 4.11 -10.29
C LYS A 62 -8.38 4.76 -11.65
N MET A 63 -8.59 3.96 -12.68
CA MET A 63 -8.79 4.44 -14.05
C MET A 63 -9.77 3.54 -14.80
N ASP A 64 -10.81 4.14 -15.39
CA ASP A 64 -11.73 3.44 -16.29
C ASP A 64 -11.50 3.84 -17.74
N ILE A 65 -11.50 2.85 -18.63
CA ILE A 65 -11.34 3.02 -20.07
C ILE A 65 -12.61 2.55 -20.77
N SER A 66 -13.10 3.40 -21.67
CA SER A 66 -14.27 3.14 -22.49
C SER A 66 -14.02 3.59 -23.92
N SER A 67 -14.30 2.74 -24.90
CA SER A 67 -14.02 3.02 -26.32
C SER A 67 -12.55 3.38 -26.61
N GLY A 68 -11.61 2.78 -25.86
CA GLY A 68 -10.18 3.04 -25.98
C GLY A 68 -9.70 4.35 -25.37
N GLU A 69 -10.57 5.10 -24.68
CA GLU A 69 -10.26 6.40 -24.06
C GLU A 69 -10.43 6.37 -22.53
N ILE A 70 -9.63 7.16 -21.82
CA ILE A 70 -9.72 7.29 -20.36
C ILE A 70 -11.01 8.05 -19.99
N SER A 71 -12.00 7.32 -19.49
CA SER A 71 -13.31 7.84 -19.10
C SER A 71 -13.36 8.39 -17.68
N SER A 72 -12.59 7.80 -16.75
CA SER A 72 -12.49 8.25 -15.36
C SER A 72 -11.04 8.09 -14.86
N PHE A 73 -10.63 8.95 -13.93
CA PHE A 73 -9.37 8.79 -13.21
C PHE A 73 -9.47 9.42 -11.82
N GLU A 74 -8.99 8.71 -10.82
CA GLU A 74 -8.92 9.17 -9.44
C GLU A 74 -7.58 8.75 -8.83
N TYR A 75 -6.83 9.71 -8.30
CA TYR A 75 -5.61 9.50 -7.53
C TYR A 75 -5.83 9.92 -6.08
N MET A 76 -5.49 9.06 -5.13
CA MET A 76 -5.56 9.35 -3.71
C MET A 76 -4.30 8.90 -2.97
N GLU A 77 -4.04 9.52 -1.82
CA GLU A 77 -3.07 9.03 -0.85
C GLU A 77 -3.80 8.67 0.44
N ILE A 78 -3.58 7.46 0.94
CA ILE A 78 -4.35 6.84 2.02
C ILE A 78 -3.47 6.64 3.25
N LEU A 79 -4.02 6.90 4.44
CA LEU A 79 -3.39 6.60 5.73
C LEU A 79 -3.64 5.14 6.10
N ALA A 80 -2.59 4.33 6.22
CA ALA A 80 -2.67 2.88 6.42
C ALA A 80 -3.32 2.46 7.74
N ASN A 81 -3.29 3.32 8.76
CA ASN A 81 -3.89 3.05 10.06
C ASN A 81 -5.40 3.33 10.12
N THR A 82 -5.94 4.15 9.20
CA THR A 82 -7.37 4.51 9.19
C THR A 82 -8.09 4.10 7.92
N GLY A 83 -7.37 3.85 6.82
CA GLY A 83 -7.97 3.64 5.49
C GLY A 83 -8.63 4.89 4.91
N GLU A 84 -8.40 6.05 5.52
CA GLU A 84 -8.89 7.33 5.04
C GLU A 84 -7.91 7.95 4.05
N GLU A 85 -8.46 8.61 3.05
CA GLU A 85 -7.69 9.51 2.20
C GLU A 85 -7.18 10.69 3.03
N LYS A 86 -5.98 11.17 2.70
CA LYS A 86 -5.41 12.39 3.26
C LYS A 86 -6.34 13.56 2.98
N ASN A 87 -6.71 14.28 4.03
CA ASN A 87 -7.55 15.46 3.96
C ASN A 87 -7.21 16.44 5.10
N GLU A 88 -7.85 17.60 5.12
CA GLU A 88 -7.56 18.69 6.08
C GLU A 88 -7.74 18.28 7.55
N SER A 89 -8.58 17.27 7.84
CA SER A 89 -8.86 16.80 9.20
C SER A 89 -7.85 15.78 9.73
N ASN A 90 -7.16 15.06 8.84
CA ASN A 90 -6.27 13.95 9.21
C ASN A 90 -4.82 14.11 8.72
N TYR A 91 -4.51 15.15 7.92
CA TYR A 91 -3.18 15.35 7.36
C TYR A 91 -2.72 16.82 7.46
N ASN A 92 -1.75 17.09 8.33
CA ASN A 92 -1.26 18.44 8.63
C ASN A 92 -0.14 18.91 7.66
N TYR A 93 -0.39 18.83 6.36
CA TYR A 93 0.48 19.39 5.32
C TYR A 93 -0.36 19.87 4.13
N PRO A 94 -0.92 21.10 4.21
CA PRO A 94 -1.86 21.65 3.23
C PRO A 94 -1.34 21.66 1.79
N GLU A 95 -0.05 21.94 1.59
CA GLU A 95 0.58 21.96 0.28
C GLU A 95 0.53 20.58 -0.39
N GLY A 96 0.66 19.51 0.39
CA GLY A 96 0.50 18.14 -0.11
C GLY A 96 -0.92 17.87 -0.62
N LEU A 97 -1.93 18.35 0.10
CA LEU A 97 -3.34 18.21 -0.30
C LEU A 97 -3.65 19.01 -1.57
N GLU A 98 -3.09 20.21 -1.70
CA GLU A 98 -3.22 21.03 -2.90
C GLU A 98 -2.58 20.35 -4.12
N VAL A 99 -1.40 19.73 -3.95
CA VAL A 99 -0.76 18.95 -5.01
C VAL A 99 -1.62 17.78 -5.45
N ILE A 100 -2.17 16.98 -4.52
CA ILE A 100 -3.06 15.85 -4.84
C ILE A 100 -4.27 16.32 -5.68
N LYS A 101 -4.92 17.40 -5.24
CA LYS A 101 -6.06 17.99 -5.94
C LYS A 101 -5.67 18.47 -7.35
N ASN A 102 -4.58 19.22 -7.46
CA ASN A 102 -4.11 19.77 -8.73
C ASN A 102 -3.73 18.67 -9.73
N LEU A 103 -3.10 17.58 -9.27
CA LEU A 103 -2.74 16.44 -10.13
C LEU A 103 -4.00 15.75 -10.70
N ASN A 104 -5.02 15.51 -9.87
CA ASN A 104 -6.30 14.96 -10.30
C ASN A 104 -7.00 15.86 -11.32
N GLU A 105 -7.06 17.17 -11.07
CA GLU A 105 -7.68 18.13 -11.99
C GLU A 105 -6.96 18.16 -13.35
N GLN A 106 -5.64 18.33 -13.33
CA GLN A 106 -4.83 18.39 -14.55
C GLN A 106 -4.91 17.10 -15.37
N PHE A 107 -4.82 15.93 -14.73
CA PHE A 107 -4.83 14.68 -15.47
C PHE A 107 -6.23 14.35 -16.00
N ASN A 108 -7.30 14.71 -15.29
CA ASN A 108 -8.66 14.54 -15.81
C ASN A 108 -8.97 15.47 -16.99
N GLU A 109 -8.35 16.64 -17.07
CA GLU A 109 -8.47 17.54 -18.22
C GLU A 109 -7.65 17.06 -19.42
N LYS A 110 -6.39 16.67 -19.18
CA LYS A 110 -5.42 16.41 -20.25
C LYS A 110 -5.42 14.96 -20.72
N LYS A 111 -5.66 14.02 -19.80
CA LYS A 111 -5.58 12.56 -20.01
C LYS A 111 -4.23 12.09 -20.59
N ASP A 112 -3.19 12.92 -20.46
CA ASP A 112 -1.84 12.68 -20.93
C ASP A 112 -0.86 13.16 -19.85
N LEU A 113 0.02 12.26 -19.40
CA LEU A 113 1.03 12.54 -18.39
C LEU A 113 2.09 13.54 -18.90
N GLY A 114 2.40 13.51 -20.20
CA GLY A 114 3.38 14.40 -20.84
C GLY A 114 2.91 15.86 -20.95
N GLU A 115 1.61 16.10 -20.86
CA GLU A 115 1.02 17.44 -20.88
C GLU A 115 0.89 18.06 -19.48
N MET A 116 1.13 17.30 -18.41
CA MET A 116 1.00 17.79 -17.04
C MET A 116 2.07 18.83 -16.66
N ASN A 117 1.65 19.87 -15.93
CA ASN A 117 2.57 20.84 -15.34
C ASN A 117 2.79 20.49 -13.86
N PHE A 118 3.82 19.69 -13.58
CA PHE A 118 4.18 19.29 -12.22
C PHE A 118 4.74 20.43 -11.35
N ASP A 119 5.08 21.57 -11.95
CA ASP A 119 5.60 22.74 -11.25
C ASP A 119 4.51 23.78 -10.94
N ALA A 120 3.25 23.50 -11.30
CA ALA A 120 2.11 24.39 -11.05
C ALA A 120 1.89 24.67 -9.54
N VAL A 121 2.17 23.68 -8.70
CA VAL A 121 2.11 23.77 -7.22
C VAL A 121 3.47 23.33 -6.67
N SER A 122 4.07 24.12 -5.78
CA SER A 122 5.36 23.81 -5.17
C SER A 122 5.27 22.73 -4.08
N GLY A 123 6.36 21.99 -3.84
CA GLY A 123 6.41 21.00 -2.76
C GLY A 123 5.91 19.61 -3.16
N ALA A 124 5.72 18.75 -2.14
CA ALA A 124 5.26 17.36 -2.25
C ALA A 124 5.89 16.55 -3.39
N THR A 125 7.22 16.57 -3.48
CA THR A 125 7.99 15.88 -4.54
C THR A 125 7.60 14.40 -4.65
N HIS A 126 7.54 13.68 -3.54
CA HIS A 126 7.17 12.25 -3.54
C HIS A 126 5.74 11.99 -4.01
N THR A 127 4.78 12.87 -3.71
CA THR A 127 3.40 12.77 -4.24
C THR A 127 3.40 12.86 -5.76
N LYS A 128 4.21 13.74 -6.35
CA LYS A 128 4.32 13.89 -7.81
C LYS A 128 5.02 12.70 -8.46
N GLU A 129 6.03 12.13 -7.80
CA GLU A 129 6.71 10.90 -8.24
C GLU A 129 5.74 9.72 -8.22
N ASN A 130 5.09 9.48 -7.08
CA ASN A 130 4.07 8.44 -6.93
C ASN A 130 2.96 8.56 -7.97
N PHE A 131 2.48 9.78 -8.24
CA PHE A 131 1.48 10.04 -9.27
C PHE A 131 1.93 9.56 -10.66
N LYS A 132 3.16 9.88 -11.06
CA LYS A 132 3.72 9.43 -12.35
C LYS A 132 3.81 7.91 -12.40
N ASP A 133 4.28 7.29 -11.31
CA ASP A 133 4.44 5.85 -11.24
C ASP A 133 3.10 5.12 -11.37
N VAL A 134 2.07 5.55 -10.62
CA VAL A 134 0.74 4.92 -10.69
C VAL A 134 0.05 5.13 -12.03
N VAL A 135 0.18 6.32 -12.65
CA VAL A 135 -0.37 6.56 -13.99
C VAL A 135 0.32 5.68 -15.03
N ASN A 136 1.65 5.61 -15.01
CA ASN A 136 2.40 4.77 -15.94
C ASN A 136 2.04 3.28 -15.77
N GLU A 137 1.90 2.81 -14.53
CA GLU A 137 1.49 1.43 -14.27
C GLU A 137 0.05 1.15 -14.71
N LEU A 138 -0.88 2.08 -14.45
CA LEU A 138 -2.27 1.99 -14.93
C LEU A 138 -2.34 1.89 -16.45
N LEU A 139 -1.61 2.75 -17.17
CA LEU A 139 -1.53 2.71 -18.64
C LEU A 139 -0.92 1.41 -19.14
N ALA A 140 0.15 0.93 -18.49
CA ALA A 140 0.78 -0.35 -18.84
C ALA A 140 -0.18 -1.54 -18.63
N LYS A 141 -0.92 -1.56 -17.51
CA LYS A 141 -1.98 -2.56 -17.24
C LYS A 141 -3.07 -2.50 -18.29
N ALA A 142 -3.51 -1.29 -18.65
CA ALA A 142 -4.53 -1.06 -19.66
C ALA A 142 -4.13 -1.53 -21.07
N SER A 143 -2.91 -1.23 -21.51
CA SER A 143 -2.42 -1.73 -22.81
C SER A 143 -2.34 -3.26 -22.84
N LYS A 144 -2.05 -3.90 -21.70
CA LYS A 144 -1.99 -5.37 -21.58
C LYS A 144 -3.36 -6.02 -21.34
N GLY A 145 -4.39 -5.24 -20.99
CA GLY A 145 -5.69 -5.78 -20.59
C GLY A 145 -5.70 -6.44 -19.22
N GLU A 146 -4.77 -6.06 -18.33
CA GLU A 146 -4.70 -6.52 -16.94
C GLU A 146 -5.77 -5.80 -16.10
N LYS A 147 -7.04 -6.13 -16.34
CA LYS A 147 -8.19 -5.49 -15.68
C LYS A 147 -8.20 -5.78 -14.18
N TYR A 148 -8.73 -4.84 -13.43
CA TYR A 148 -8.94 -4.97 -12.01
C TYR A 148 -10.18 -5.81 -11.69
N GLU A 149 -10.05 -6.71 -10.71
CA GLU A 149 -11.14 -7.46 -10.12
C GLU A 149 -11.08 -7.33 -8.59
N ALA A 150 -12.19 -6.93 -7.97
CA ALA A 150 -12.29 -6.80 -6.53
C ALA A 150 -12.23 -8.18 -5.84
N VAL A 151 -11.42 -8.27 -4.78
CA VAL A 151 -11.20 -9.53 -4.04
C VAL A 151 -12.13 -9.65 -2.83
N TYR A 152 -12.44 -8.53 -2.18
CA TYR A 152 -13.26 -8.47 -0.98
C TYR A 152 -14.51 -7.61 -1.18
N LYS A 153 -15.49 -7.78 -0.31
CA LYS A 153 -16.60 -6.85 -0.14
C LYS A 153 -16.12 -5.63 0.65
N ASP A 154 -16.55 -4.47 0.21
CA ASP A 154 -16.26 -3.22 0.90
C ASP A 154 -16.97 -3.14 2.25
N GLY A 155 -16.29 -2.56 3.24
CA GLY A 155 -16.82 -2.42 4.59
C GLY A 155 -15.76 -2.20 5.66
N GLU A 156 -16.25 -2.03 6.89
CA GLU A 156 -15.43 -2.08 8.10
C GLU A 156 -15.66 -3.43 8.79
N TYR A 157 -14.58 -4.15 9.06
CA TYR A 157 -14.59 -5.47 9.69
C TYR A 157 -13.82 -5.41 10.99
N THR A 158 -14.47 -5.72 12.10
CA THR A 158 -13.86 -5.64 13.44
C THR A 158 -13.83 -7.01 14.09
N GLU A 159 -12.70 -7.34 14.71
CA GLU A 159 -12.54 -8.57 15.49
C GLU A 159 -11.76 -8.27 16.78
N ASP A 160 -12.26 -8.78 17.90
CA ASP A 160 -11.58 -8.73 19.19
C ASP A 160 -11.01 -10.11 19.55
N ALA A 161 -9.88 -10.12 20.25
CA ALA A 161 -9.34 -11.34 20.86
C ALA A 161 -10.32 -11.93 21.88
N ALA A 162 -10.36 -13.26 21.97
CA ALA A 162 -11.25 -13.94 22.92
C ALA A 162 -10.86 -13.64 24.37
N GLU A 163 -9.56 -13.61 24.66
CA GLU A 163 -8.98 -13.37 25.97
C GLU A 163 -7.92 -12.27 25.88
N GLY A 164 -7.76 -11.50 26.96
CA GLY A 164 -6.64 -10.57 27.10
C GLY A 164 -5.34 -11.26 27.49
N SER A 165 -4.24 -10.54 27.35
CA SER A 165 -2.89 -10.96 27.71
C SER A 165 -2.22 -9.85 28.52
N HIS A 166 -1.76 -10.19 29.73
CA HIS A 166 -1.06 -9.26 30.64
C HIS A 166 -1.87 -7.99 30.93
N GLY A 167 -3.20 -8.10 31.07
CA GLY A 167 -4.11 -6.99 31.34
C GLY A 167 -4.50 -6.18 30.11
N TRP A 168 -4.16 -6.63 28.90
CA TRP A 168 -4.49 -5.96 27.64
C TRP A 168 -5.29 -6.87 26.72
N LYS A 169 -6.41 -6.38 26.20
CA LYS A 169 -7.24 -7.08 25.22
C LYS A 169 -7.03 -6.51 23.83
N ALA A 170 -6.58 -7.35 22.91
CA ALA A 170 -6.35 -6.98 21.51
C ALA A 170 -7.64 -6.93 20.70
N GLY A 171 -7.66 -6.08 19.69
CA GLY A 171 -8.68 -6.00 18.66
C GLY A 171 -8.12 -5.38 17.38
N VAL A 172 -8.86 -5.57 16.28
CA VAL A 172 -8.51 -4.99 15.00
C VAL A 172 -9.75 -4.44 14.31
N LYS A 173 -9.57 -3.33 13.60
CA LYS A 173 -10.50 -2.86 12.58
C LYS A 173 -9.82 -2.89 11.21
N VAL A 174 -10.39 -3.62 10.25
CA VAL A 174 -9.93 -3.70 8.86
C VAL A 174 -10.91 -2.92 7.99
N ILE A 175 -10.38 -2.00 7.18
CA ILE A 175 -11.14 -1.17 6.25
C ILE A 175 -10.90 -1.67 4.84
N ILE A 176 -11.98 -2.01 4.14
CA ILE A 176 -11.94 -2.47 2.75
C ILE A 176 -12.71 -1.50 1.87
N LYS A 177 -12.04 -1.04 0.81
CA LYS A 177 -12.61 -0.17 -0.24
C LYS A 177 -12.14 -0.65 -1.60
N ASP A 178 -13.03 -0.60 -2.58
CA ASP A 178 -12.78 -1.08 -3.94
C ASP A 178 -12.29 -2.55 -3.95
N GLY A 179 -12.63 -3.37 -2.96
CA GLY A 179 -12.15 -4.74 -2.79
C GLY A 179 -10.69 -4.89 -2.33
N GLN A 180 -10.06 -3.80 -1.89
CA GLN A 180 -8.71 -3.76 -1.32
C GLN A 180 -8.77 -3.50 0.18
N ILE A 181 -7.91 -4.16 0.95
CA ILE A 181 -7.56 -3.73 2.31
C ILE A 181 -6.85 -2.39 2.18
N VAL A 182 -7.49 -1.33 2.68
CA VAL A 182 -6.97 0.03 2.61
C VAL A 182 -6.53 0.58 3.97
N GLY A 183 -7.00 0.00 5.07
CA GLY A 183 -6.61 0.39 6.42
C GLY A 183 -6.72 -0.73 7.42
N ILE A 184 -5.83 -0.74 8.41
CA ILE A 184 -5.88 -1.67 9.54
C ILE A 184 -5.58 -0.89 10.83
N ASP A 185 -6.51 -0.82 11.75
CA ASP A 185 -6.27 -0.29 13.10
C ASP A 185 -6.17 -1.47 14.08
N TYR A 186 -4.95 -1.89 14.41
CA TYR A 186 -4.71 -2.83 15.51
C TYR A 186 -4.58 -2.06 16.82
N TYR A 187 -5.34 -2.47 17.82
CA TYR A 187 -5.34 -1.84 19.13
C TYR A 187 -5.32 -2.88 20.24
N GLU A 188 -4.82 -2.48 21.40
CA GLU A 188 -4.91 -3.25 22.63
C GLU A 188 -5.45 -2.31 23.71
N LEU A 189 -6.52 -2.69 24.40
CA LEU A 189 -7.15 -1.86 25.44
C LEU A 189 -6.88 -2.49 26.81
N ALA A 190 -6.61 -1.66 27.82
CA ALA A 190 -6.44 -2.15 29.19
C ALA A 190 -7.76 -2.76 29.70
N GLU A 191 -7.71 -3.95 30.28
CA GLU A 191 -8.89 -4.66 30.78
C GLU A 191 -9.37 -4.11 32.12
N GLU A 192 -8.46 -3.54 32.91
CA GLU A 192 -8.72 -2.99 34.23
C GLU A 192 -7.78 -1.82 34.54
N ASP A 193 -8.05 -1.11 35.64
CA ASP A 193 -7.11 -0.14 36.18
C ASP A 193 -5.83 -0.86 36.62
N MET A 194 -4.68 -0.45 36.06
CA MET A 194 -3.39 -1.09 36.34
C MET A 194 -2.25 -0.06 36.42
N GLU A 195 -1.18 -0.42 37.13
CA GLU A 195 0.10 0.26 36.99
C GLU A 195 0.88 -0.41 35.85
N SER A 196 1.30 0.39 34.87
CA SER A 196 2.19 -0.02 33.79
C SER A 196 3.50 0.76 33.88
N ASN A 197 4.39 0.56 32.92
CA ASN A 197 5.58 1.37 32.74
C ASN A 197 5.60 1.93 31.31
N LYS A 198 6.14 3.14 31.14
CA LYS A 198 6.40 3.74 29.84
C LYS A 198 7.88 4.07 29.69
N VAL A 199 8.34 4.17 28.44
CA VAL A 199 9.71 4.62 28.15
C VAL A 199 9.84 6.11 28.39
N VAL A 200 10.97 6.51 28.97
CA VAL A 200 11.36 7.91 29.08
C VAL A 200 12.04 8.33 27.78
N PHE A 201 11.51 9.37 27.13
CA PHE A 201 12.08 9.95 25.92
C PHE A 201 12.82 11.26 26.22
N ASP A 202 13.85 11.56 25.44
CA ASP A 202 14.51 12.86 25.44
C ASP A 202 13.74 13.92 24.64
N GLU A 203 14.28 15.14 24.55
CA GLU A 203 13.67 16.26 23.82
C GLU A 203 13.53 15.98 22.31
N ASP A 204 14.34 15.07 21.76
CA ASP A 204 14.32 14.63 20.36
C ASP A 204 13.41 13.41 20.15
N LYS A 205 12.64 12.99 21.17
CA LYS A 205 11.78 11.79 21.16
C LYS A 205 12.53 10.47 20.97
N LYS A 206 13.79 10.42 21.40
CA LYS A 206 14.57 9.17 21.42
C LYS A 206 14.52 8.52 22.80
N PRO A 207 14.45 7.18 22.89
CA PRO A 207 14.50 6.49 24.17
C PRO A 207 15.78 6.81 24.95
N VAL A 208 15.62 7.28 26.18
CA VAL A 208 16.75 7.38 27.12
C VAL A 208 17.15 5.97 27.51
N THR A 209 18.43 5.63 27.38
CA THR A 209 18.94 4.28 27.65
C THR A 209 19.76 4.23 28.94
N GLU A 210 19.64 3.13 29.67
CA GLU A 210 20.46 2.83 30.84
C GLU A 210 21.80 2.20 30.43
N SER A 211 22.70 2.00 31.40
CA SER A 211 24.04 1.46 31.14
C SER A 211 24.05 0.03 30.60
N ASP A 212 22.96 -0.72 30.77
CA ASP A 212 22.78 -2.07 30.24
C ASP A 212 22.18 -2.09 28.81
N GLY A 213 21.95 -0.90 28.22
CA GLY A 213 21.39 -0.74 26.88
C GLY A 213 19.87 -0.80 26.82
N LYS A 214 19.16 -1.02 27.94
CA LYS A 214 17.70 -1.03 27.96
C LYS A 214 17.14 0.40 28.05
N PRO A 215 15.95 0.65 27.50
CA PRO A 215 15.25 1.91 27.72
C PRO A 215 14.97 2.13 29.21
N LYS A 216 15.24 3.34 29.70
CA LYS A 216 14.80 3.80 31.00
C LYS A 216 13.28 3.88 31.00
N THR A 217 12.65 3.36 32.05
CA THR A 217 11.19 3.38 32.20
C THR A 217 10.75 4.11 33.47
N GLU A 218 9.50 4.57 33.46
CA GLU A 218 8.83 5.13 34.64
C GLU A 218 7.41 4.56 34.78
N PRO A 219 6.89 4.41 36.02
CA PRO A 219 5.55 3.90 36.26
C PRO A 219 4.49 4.90 35.79
N VAL A 220 3.37 4.37 35.32
CA VAL A 220 2.23 5.16 34.84
C VAL A 220 0.93 4.42 35.16
N ASN A 221 -0.05 5.16 35.67
CA ASN A 221 -1.38 4.62 35.91
C ASN A 221 -2.16 4.55 34.61
N VAL A 222 -2.73 3.39 34.32
CA VAL A 222 -3.57 3.10 33.16
C VAL A 222 -4.97 2.79 33.65
N LYS A 223 -5.98 3.34 32.96
CA LYS A 223 -7.38 3.09 33.25
C LYS A 223 -7.95 2.00 32.36
N ALA A 224 -8.92 1.26 32.87
CA ALA A 224 -9.68 0.31 32.06
C ALA A 224 -10.22 1.00 30.80
N GLY A 225 -9.98 0.40 29.63
CA GLY A 225 -10.34 0.94 28.32
C GLY A 225 -9.29 1.87 27.69
N ASP A 226 -8.24 2.25 28.40
CA ASP A 226 -7.15 3.03 27.81
C ASP A 226 -6.45 2.21 26.70
N ARG A 227 -6.18 2.86 25.56
CA ARG A 227 -5.45 2.24 24.45
C ARG A 227 -3.96 2.15 24.79
N LYS A 228 -3.36 0.98 24.56
CA LYS A 228 -1.93 0.76 24.66
C LYS A 228 -1.18 1.67 23.68
N SER A 229 -0.19 2.38 24.18
CA SER A 229 0.62 3.34 23.42
C SER A 229 1.99 3.54 24.09
N VAL A 230 2.88 4.28 23.43
CA VAL A 230 4.18 4.66 24.00
C VAL A 230 4.06 5.48 25.30
N GLU A 231 2.89 6.06 25.57
CA GLU A 231 2.61 6.82 26.80
C GLU A 231 2.25 5.94 27.99
N ASN A 232 1.96 4.65 27.78
CA ASN A 232 1.55 3.75 28.85
C ASN A 232 2.13 2.33 28.76
N TYR A 233 3.07 2.09 27.85
CA TYR A 233 3.68 0.78 27.65
C TYR A 233 5.16 0.88 27.26
N ALA A 234 5.99 0.08 27.92
CA ALA A 234 7.44 0.21 27.85
C ALA A 234 8.10 -0.60 26.72
N TYR A 235 7.42 -1.61 26.19
CA TYR A 235 8.02 -2.49 25.19
C TYR A 235 7.79 -1.94 23.77
N LEU A 236 8.70 -1.09 23.31
CA LEU A 236 8.55 -0.33 22.05
C LEU A 236 8.47 -1.20 20.81
N ASP A 237 9.17 -2.35 20.79
CA ASP A 237 9.16 -3.29 19.66
C ASP A 237 7.73 -3.71 19.28
N SER A 238 6.77 -3.75 20.22
CA SER A 238 5.38 -4.10 19.89
C SER A 238 4.77 -3.14 18.88
N PHE A 239 5.10 -1.84 18.94
CA PHE A 239 4.55 -0.85 18.03
C PHE A 239 5.19 -0.94 16.64
N ASP A 240 6.48 -1.25 16.57
CA ASP A 240 7.18 -1.45 15.30
C ASP A 240 6.75 -2.75 14.61
N VAL A 241 6.51 -3.81 15.40
CA VAL A 241 5.92 -5.06 14.91
C VAL A 241 4.53 -4.82 14.34
N VAL A 242 3.66 -4.07 15.04
CA VAL A 242 2.32 -3.73 14.52
C VAL A 242 2.41 -2.99 13.19
N LYS A 243 3.28 -1.98 13.06
CA LYS A 243 3.49 -1.24 11.80
C LYS A 243 4.00 -2.15 10.68
N GLY A 244 4.99 -3.00 10.98
CA GLY A 244 5.56 -3.93 10.01
C GLY A 244 4.52 -4.92 9.48
N VAL A 245 3.74 -5.52 10.37
CA VAL A 245 2.68 -6.48 10.01
C VAL A 245 1.56 -5.78 9.25
N GLN A 246 1.13 -4.60 9.70
CA GLN A 246 0.14 -3.76 8.99
C GLN A 246 0.56 -3.52 7.53
N LYS A 247 1.80 -3.08 7.32
CA LYS A 247 2.35 -2.84 5.98
C LYS A 247 2.29 -4.11 5.12
N LEU A 248 2.78 -5.23 5.64
CA LEU A 248 2.79 -6.49 4.88
C LEU A 248 1.38 -6.94 4.48
N ILE A 249 0.41 -6.86 5.39
CA ILE A 249 -0.98 -7.25 5.09
C ILE A 249 -1.59 -6.34 4.04
N ILE A 250 -1.42 -5.01 4.17
CA ILE A 250 -1.99 -4.04 3.22
C ILE A 250 -1.36 -4.20 1.84
N ASP A 251 -0.03 -4.30 1.77
CA ASP A 251 0.74 -4.46 0.52
C ASP A 251 0.33 -5.74 -0.21
N ASN A 252 0.12 -6.83 0.54
CA ASN A 252 -0.26 -8.13 -0.01
C ASN A 252 -1.77 -8.27 -0.28
N ASN A 253 -2.58 -7.32 0.21
CA ASN A 253 -4.04 -7.41 0.21
C ASN A 253 -4.58 -8.69 0.89
N GLY A 254 -3.94 -9.11 1.99
CA GLY A 254 -4.33 -10.33 2.70
C GLY A 254 -3.23 -10.85 3.62
N THR A 255 -3.54 -11.92 4.35
CA THR A 255 -2.66 -12.51 5.38
C THR A 255 -1.86 -13.72 4.90
N GLU A 256 -2.10 -14.19 3.67
CA GLU A 256 -1.45 -15.37 3.11
C GLU A 256 -0.07 -15.05 2.55
N ASP A 257 0.87 -16.01 2.62
CA ASP A 257 2.21 -15.94 2.01
C ASP A 257 3.07 -14.70 2.40
N LEU A 258 2.83 -14.14 3.59
CA LEU A 258 3.61 -13.01 4.10
C LEU A 258 5.02 -13.43 4.56
N ASN A 259 6.04 -12.68 4.13
CA ASN A 259 7.39 -12.81 4.67
C ASN A 259 7.52 -12.09 6.03
N LEU A 260 7.27 -12.83 7.12
CA LEU A 260 7.33 -12.32 8.48
C LEU A 260 8.75 -12.37 9.10
N ASP A 261 9.73 -12.99 8.44
CA ASP A 261 11.08 -13.19 8.98
C ASP A 261 11.82 -11.85 9.19
N GLY A 262 11.43 -10.81 8.45
CA GLY A 262 11.95 -9.46 8.60
C GLY A 262 11.40 -8.71 9.83
N ILE A 263 10.40 -9.25 10.52
CA ILE A 263 9.75 -8.62 11.68
C ILE A 263 10.15 -9.39 12.94
N SER A 264 11.11 -8.82 13.68
CA SER A 264 11.61 -9.37 14.94
C SER A 264 10.95 -8.73 16.16
N GLY A 265 10.89 -9.47 17.27
CA GLY A 265 10.29 -8.99 18.52
C GLY A 265 8.77 -9.22 18.58
N ALA A 266 8.19 -9.00 19.75
CA ALA A 266 6.75 -9.06 20.03
C ALA A 266 5.95 -10.17 19.29
N THR A 267 6.47 -11.41 19.29
CA THR A 267 5.87 -12.54 18.55
C THR A 267 4.38 -12.71 18.83
N ASN A 268 3.96 -12.60 20.09
CA ASN A 268 2.55 -12.71 20.45
C ASN A 268 1.68 -11.60 19.82
N THR A 269 2.17 -10.36 19.77
CA THR A 269 1.46 -9.25 19.11
C THR A 269 1.31 -9.51 17.61
N ARG A 270 2.38 -9.94 16.95
CA ARG A 270 2.35 -10.30 15.52
C ARG A 270 1.32 -11.40 15.25
N ASP A 271 1.42 -12.50 15.99
CA ASP A 271 0.59 -13.68 15.75
C ASP A 271 -0.88 -13.37 16.04
N THR A 272 -1.16 -12.60 17.10
CA THR A 272 -2.52 -12.12 17.43
C THR A 272 -3.08 -11.21 16.34
N MET A 273 -2.30 -10.25 15.84
CA MET A 273 -2.73 -9.37 14.76
C MET A 273 -3.07 -10.16 13.48
N MET A 274 -2.22 -11.14 13.12
CA MET A 274 -2.45 -12.00 11.96
C MET A 274 -3.73 -12.82 12.08
N GLU A 275 -3.98 -13.40 13.27
CA GLU A 275 -5.20 -14.16 13.57
C GLU A 275 -6.45 -13.28 13.45
N LEU A 276 -6.45 -12.13 14.12
CA LEU A 276 -7.60 -11.22 14.14
C LEU A 276 -7.92 -10.67 12.75
N VAL A 277 -6.91 -10.29 11.97
CA VAL A 277 -7.12 -9.82 10.60
C VAL A 277 -7.65 -10.96 9.72
N SER A 278 -7.07 -12.16 9.81
CA SER A 278 -7.54 -13.30 9.02
C SER A 278 -9.02 -13.59 9.30
N LYS A 279 -9.43 -13.57 10.57
CA LYS A 279 -10.82 -13.73 10.99
C LYS A 279 -11.73 -12.60 10.49
N ALA A 280 -11.28 -11.35 10.58
CA ALA A 280 -12.03 -10.20 10.06
C ALA A 280 -12.29 -10.35 8.54
N LEU A 281 -11.29 -10.83 7.80
CA LEU A 281 -11.38 -11.07 6.36
C LEU A 281 -12.29 -12.24 5.98
N GLU A 282 -12.57 -13.21 6.86
CA GLU A 282 -13.57 -14.27 6.59
C GLU A 282 -14.95 -13.68 6.33
N SER A 283 -15.30 -12.59 7.04
CA SER A 283 -16.56 -11.87 6.86
C SER A 283 -16.59 -11.00 5.61
N ALA A 284 -15.42 -10.70 5.03
CA ALA A 284 -15.27 -9.85 3.85
C ALA A 284 -15.30 -10.62 2.52
N LYS A 285 -15.20 -11.96 2.55
CA LYS A 285 -15.29 -12.83 1.37
C LYS A 285 -16.73 -12.99 0.85
#